data_AF-A0A822BXL7-F1
#
_entry.id   AF-A0A822BXL7-F1
#
_cell.length_a   1.000
_cell.length_b   1.000
_cell.length_c   1.000
_cell.angle_alpha   90.00
_cell.angle_beta   90.00
_cell.angle_gamma   90.00
#
_symmetry.space_group_name_H-M   'P 1'
#
loop_
_entity.id
_entity.type
_entity.pdbx_description
1 polymer ?
#
loop_
_entity_poly.entity_id
_entity_poly.type
_entity_poly.pdbx_seq_one_letter_code
_entity_poly.pdbx_strand_id
1 'polypeptide(L)'
;VHNAFKAGTTVSCWHIQDFCIDLWSWFRRSPARKEDFVKLGEELNEEVEKNILYFVCTRWVLLGKVVDRILSEETRKSLALLSKDKKETFFRDVRNIFQSIASYLKSNLPLNNSFLRDLKILGPSYRSDPQAIDAIVRIGRFIPGLLSSNEIDLLNDEWLMYSIETIDDSWLIKRKYNDLHGREHIEYHEIDYYWNKVFSIVRVNGHPKYSTLRKLVKNVLIVSHGNADVERGFSTNGNILTEERTLLSEKSINGLQAIYDGVEYLGDGSVHKVKIDNYYWRN
;
A
#
# COMPACT_ATOMS: atom_id res chain seq x y z
N VAL A 1 -9.75 1.76 0.48
CA VAL A 1 -9.94 1.24 -0.90
C VAL A 1 -10.64 -0.13 -0.92
N HIS A 2 -10.25 -1.05 -0.03
CA HIS A 2 -10.87 -2.38 0.15
C HIS A 2 -12.42 -2.41 0.22
N ASN A 3 -13.04 -1.55 1.04
CA ASN A 3 -14.51 -1.45 1.12
C ASN A 3 -15.19 -0.90 -0.15
N ALA A 4 -14.45 -0.15 -0.99
CA ALA A 4 -15.01 0.39 -2.22
C ALA A 4 -15.29 -0.70 -3.24
N PHE A 5 -14.42 -1.71 -3.31
CA PHE A 5 -14.63 -2.84 -4.19
C PHE A 5 -15.79 -3.72 -3.73
N LYS A 6 -15.90 -3.95 -2.41
CA LYS A 6 -17.09 -4.61 -1.83
C LYS A 6 -18.38 -3.90 -2.24
N ALA A 7 -18.41 -2.56 -2.15
CA ALA A 7 -19.53 -1.74 -2.60
C ALA A 7 -19.77 -1.83 -4.13
N GLY A 8 -18.71 -1.98 -4.92
CA GLY A 8 -18.80 -2.25 -6.36
C GLY A 8 -19.46 -3.59 -6.68
N THR A 9 -19.00 -4.66 -6.03
CA THR A 9 -19.50 -6.03 -6.25
C THR A 9 -20.94 -6.23 -5.80
N THR A 10 -21.43 -5.47 -4.81
CA THR A 10 -22.83 -5.57 -4.36
C THR A 10 -23.83 -4.97 -5.36
N VAL A 11 -23.38 -4.10 -6.27
CA VAL A 11 -24.23 -3.47 -7.31
C VAL A 11 -24.20 -4.28 -8.61
N SER A 12 -23.30 -5.26 -8.70
CA SER A 12 -23.19 -6.17 -9.83
C SER A 12 -24.34 -7.18 -9.86
N CYS A 13 -25.03 -7.29 -10.98
CA CYS A 13 -25.99 -8.38 -11.24
C CYS A 13 -25.30 -9.75 -11.33
N TRP A 14 -23.97 -9.78 -11.46
CA TRP A 14 -23.19 -10.97 -11.76
C TRP A 14 -22.75 -11.74 -10.52
N HIS A 15 -23.27 -11.44 -9.32
CA HIS A 15 -22.92 -12.16 -8.09
C HIS A 15 -21.43 -12.57 -8.08
N ILE A 16 -20.53 -11.63 -8.42
CA ILE A 16 -19.18 -11.96 -8.90
C ILE A 16 -18.42 -12.79 -7.87
N GLN A 17 -18.72 -12.51 -6.60
CA GLN A 17 -18.23 -13.28 -5.48
C GLN A 17 -18.70 -14.74 -5.54
N ASP A 18 -19.98 -15.00 -5.74
CA ASP A 18 -20.54 -16.34 -5.86
C ASP A 18 -19.98 -17.06 -7.10
N PHE A 19 -19.91 -16.39 -8.26
CA PHE A 19 -19.30 -16.95 -9.46
C PHE A 19 -17.82 -17.33 -9.25
N CYS A 20 -17.01 -16.46 -8.65
CA CYS A 20 -15.61 -16.75 -8.39
C CYS A 20 -15.41 -17.83 -7.31
N ILE A 21 -16.29 -17.89 -6.30
CA ILE A 21 -16.32 -18.96 -5.28
C ILE A 21 -16.72 -20.30 -5.91
N ASP A 22 -17.69 -20.29 -6.82
CA ASP A 22 -18.13 -21.47 -7.56
C ASP A 22 -17.03 -21.97 -8.50
N LEU A 23 -16.38 -21.06 -9.22
CA LEU A 23 -15.25 -21.39 -10.09
C LEU A 23 -14.10 -21.99 -9.29
N TRP A 24 -13.74 -21.38 -8.15
CA TRP A 24 -12.75 -21.94 -7.23
C TRP A 24 -13.16 -23.33 -6.72
N SER A 25 -14.42 -23.50 -6.32
CA SER A 25 -14.96 -24.77 -5.84
C SER A 25 -14.91 -25.84 -6.95
N TRP A 26 -15.20 -25.44 -8.18
CA TRP A 26 -15.23 -26.31 -9.37
C TRP A 26 -13.85 -26.87 -9.71
N PHE A 27 -12.79 -26.06 -9.57
CA PHE A 27 -11.41 -26.50 -9.74
C PHE A 27 -10.84 -27.19 -8.51
N ARG A 28 -11.18 -26.76 -7.29
CA ARG A 28 -10.73 -27.40 -6.04
C ARG A 28 -11.18 -28.85 -5.96
N ARG A 29 -12.39 -29.15 -6.44
CA ARG A 29 -13.02 -30.49 -6.35
C ARG A 29 -12.52 -31.50 -7.39
N SER A 30 -11.74 -31.09 -8.40
CA SER A 30 -11.27 -32.02 -9.45
C SER A 30 -9.78 -31.82 -9.77
N PRO A 31 -8.91 -32.75 -9.33
CA PRO A 31 -7.50 -32.76 -9.68
C PRO A 31 -7.26 -32.80 -11.20
N ALA A 32 -8.07 -33.57 -11.94
CA ALA A 32 -7.99 -33.68 -13.40
C ALA A 32 -8.18 -32.33 -14.09
N ARG A 33 -9.14 -31.52 -13.64
CA ARG A 33 -9.38 -30.17 -14.21
C ARG A 33 -8.24 -29.21 -13.96
N LYS A 34 -7.53 -29.34 -12.83
CA LYS A 34 -6.33 -28.54 -12.55
C LYS A 34 -5.20 -28.95 -13.48
N GLU A 35 -5.05 -30.25 -13.72
CA GLU A 35 -4.05 -30.79 -14.63
C GLU A 35 -4.30 -30.33 -16.08
N ASP A 36 -5.55 -30.38 -16.55
CA ASP A 36 -5.95 -29.89 -17.86
C ASP A 36 -5.72 -28.38 -18.00
N PHE A 37 -5.98 -27.59 -16.95
CA PHE A 37 -5.74 -26.15 -16.94
C PHE A 37 -4.26 -25.79 -17.00
N VAL A 38 -3.40 -26.57 -16.33
CA VAL A 38 -1.94 -26.40 -16.41
C VAL A 38 -1.44 -26.77 -17.80
N LYS A 39 -1.91 -27.89 -18.39
CA LYS A 39 -1.58 -28.30 -19.77
C LYS A 39 -1.97 -27.23 -20.79
N LEU A 40 -3.17 -26.65 -20.64
CA LEU A 40 -3.61 -25.54 -21.49
C LEU A 40 -2.71 -24.31 -21.33
N GLY A 41 -2.24 -24.02 -20.11
CA GLY A 41 -1.27 -22.95 -19.86
C GLY A 41 0.07 -23.18 -20.57
N GLU A 42 0.57 -24.42 -20.51
CA GLU A 42 1.79 -24.84 -21.21
C GLU A 42 1.65 -24.76 -22.74
N GLU A 43 0.51 -25.17 -23.30
CA GLU A 43 0.21 -25.05 -24.74
C GLU A 43 0.12 -23.59 -25.20
N LEU A 44 -0.32 -22.69 -24.32
CA LEU A 44 -0.46 -21.25 -24.60
C LEU A 44 0.79 -20.44 -24.22
N ASN A 45 1.84 -21.09 -23.71
CA ASN A 45 3.08 -20.47 -23.25
C ASN A 45 2.85 -19.40 -22.17
N GLU A 46 1.82 -19.57 -21.33
CA GLU A 46 1.50 -18.73 -20.19
C GLU A 46 1.89 -19.41 -18.87
N GLU A 47 2.47 -18.64 -17.95
CA GLU A 47 2.76 -19.12 -16.61
C GLU A 47 1.45 -19.18 -15.79
N VAL A 48 0.92 -20.38 -15.60
CA VAL A 48 -0.36 -20.60 -14.91
C VAL A 48 -0.12 -21.09 -13.48
N GLU A 49 -0.59 -20.32 -12.49
CA GLU A 49 -0.56 -20.74 -11.08
C GLU A 49 -1.39 -22.02 -10.88
N LYS A 50 -0.75 -23.09 -10.39
CA LYS A 50 -1.37 -24.41 -10.12
C LYS A 50 -2.54 -24.36 -9.12
N ASN A 51 -2.63 -23.30 -8.34
CA ASN A 51 -3.66 -23.09 -7.33
C ASN A 51 -4.51 -21.89 -7.69
N ILE A 52 -5.75 -22.15 -8.11
CA ILE A 52 -6.76 -21.10 -8.20
C ILE A 52 -7.03 -20.59 -6.78
N LEU A 53 -6.81 -19.31 -6.56
CA LEU A 53 -6.95 -18.65 -5.28
C LEU A 53 -8.43 -18.47 -4.93
N TYR A 54 -8.77 -18.62 -3.65
CA TYR A 54 -10.12 -18.32 -3.16
C TYR A 54 -10.38 -16.82 -3.28
N PHE A 55 -11.45 -16.45 -3.97
CA PHE A 55 -11.80 -15.05 -4.18
C PHE A 55 -12.34 -14.42 -2.90
N VAL A 56 -11.75 -13.29 -2.51
CA VAL A 56 -12.29 -12.41 -1.48
C VAL A 56 -12.32 -11.00 -2.03
N CYS A 57 -13.48 -10.36 -2.01
CA CYS A 57 -13.71 -8.99 -2.53
C CYS A 57 -12.87 -7.90 -1.83
N THR A 58 -12.07 -8.29 -0.85
CA THR A 58 -11.21 -7.45 -0.05
C THR A 58 -9.75 -7.42 -0.53
N ARG A 59 -9.32 -8.39 -1.36
CA ARG A 59 -7.92 -8.56 -1.82
C ARG A 59 -7.67 -7.90 -3.18
N TRP A 60 -7.78 -6.59 -3.24
CA TRP A 60 -7.72 -5.78 -4.47
C TRP A 60 -6.40 -5.85 -5.27
N VAL A 61 -5.28 -6.28 -4.67
CA VAL A 61 -3.99 -6.44 -5.39
C VAL A 61 -4.03 -7.59 -6.39
N LEU A 62 -4.85 -8.63 -6.14
CA LEU A 62 -5.11 -9.70 -7.11
C LEU A 62 -5.94 -9.21 -8.32
N LEU A 63 -6.55 -8.03 -8.21
CA LEU A 63 -7.43 -7.46 -9.22
C LEU A 63 -6.66 -6.93 -10.43
N GLY A 64 -5.41 -6.50 -10.30
CA GLY A 64 -4.58 -6.13 -11.46
C GLY A 64 -4.46 -7.31 -12.42
N LYS A 65 -4.08 -8.48 -11.89
CA LYS A 65 -4.02 -9.73 -12.66
C LYS A 65 -5.37 -10.17 -13.21
N VAL A 66 -6.45 -10.01 -12.45
CA VAL A 66 -7.81 -10.38 -12.91
C VAL A 66 -8.34 -9.41 -13.97
N VAL A 67 -8.12 -8.11 -13.83
CA VAL A 67 -8.50 -7.07 -14.81
C VAL A 67 -7.67 -7.22 -16.08
N ASP A 68 -6.37 -7.48 -15.96
CA ASP A 68 -5.51 -7.80 -17.10
C ASP A 68 -6.01 -9.06 -17.83
N ARG A 69 -6.47 -10.08 -17.08
CA ARG A 69 -7.09 -11.29 -17.65
C ARG A 69 -8.46 -11.01 -18.28
N ILE A 70 -9.28 -10.12 -17.72
CA ILE A 70 -10.58 -9.70 -18.29
C ILE A 70 -10.39 -8.83 -19.54
N LEU A 71 -9.31 -8.05 -19.61
CA LEU A 71 -8.96 -7.21 -20.74
C LEU A 71 -8.11 -7.96 -21.79
N SER A 72 -7.74 -9.21 -21.50
CA SER A 72 -6.91 -10.02 -22.36
C SER A 72 -7.61 -10.33 -23.69
N GLU A 73 -6.80 -10.67 -24.69
CA GLU A 73 -7.23 -11.09 -26.03
C GLU A 73 -8.25 -12.25 -25.97
N GLU A 74 -8.10 -13.13 -25.00
CA GLU A 74 -8.90 -14.34 -24.79
C GLU A 74 -10.30 -13.97 -24.30
N THR A 75 -10.42 -13.07 -23.34
CA THR A 75 -11.73 -12.58 -22.88
C THR A 75 -12.42 -11.82 -24.01
N ARG A 76 -11.69 -11.07 -24.85
CA ARG A 76 -12.25 -10.45 -26.06
C ARG A 76 -12.75 -11.48 -27.09
N LYS A 77 -12.02 -12.57 -27.30
CA LYS A 77 -12.41 -13.70 -28.18
C LYS A 77 -13.65 -14.42 -27.65
N SER A 78 -13.71 -14.72 -26.35
CA SER A 78 -14.87 -15.33 -25.71
C SER A 78 -16.08 -14.38 -25.70
N LEU A 79 -15.86 -13.08 -25.47
CA LEU A 79 -16.91 -12.06 -25.61
C LEU A 79 -17.42 -12.02 -27.04
N ALA A 80 -16.57 -12.12 -28.06
CA ALA A 80 -16.98 -12.08 -29.47
C ALA A 80 -18.03 -13.15 -29.82
N LEU A 81 -18.01 -14.31 -29.14
CA LEU A 81 -18.97 -15.42 -29.30
C LEU A 81 -20.34 -15.15 -28.66
N LEU A 82 -20.47 -14.14 -27.80
CA LEU A 82 -21.73 -13.81 -27.15
C LEU A 82 -22.67 -13.02 -28.08
N SER A 83 -23.97 -13.20 -27.87
CA SER A 83 -25.00 -12.38 -28.50
C SER A 83 -24.83 -10.91 -28.10
N LYS A 84 -25.31 -10.01 -28.98
CA LYS A 84 -25.20 -8.56 -28.78
C LYS A 84 -25.79 -8.12 -27.42
N ASP A 85 -26.95 -8.65 -27.04
CA ASP A 85 -27.60 -8.34 -25.75
C ASP A 85 -26.77 -8.75 -24.52
N LYS A 86 -26.08 -9.91 -24.60
CA LYS A 86 -25.22 -10.40 -23.51
C LYS A 86 -23.96 -9.55 -23.39
N LYS A 87 -23.38 -9.10 -24.51
CA LYS A 87 -22.24 -8.16 -24.53
C LYS A 87 -22.63 -6.82 -23.91
N GLU A 88 -23.75 -6.25 -24.33
CA GLU A 88 -24.22 -4.96 -23.82
C GLU A 88 -24.54 -5.03 -22.32
N THR A 89 -25.13 -6.13 -21.86
CA THR A 89 -25.38 -6.38 -20.43
C THR A 89 -24.09 -6.47 -19.64
N PHE A 90 -23.10 -7.24 -20.12
CA PHE A 90 -21.79 -7.35 -19.47
C PHE A 90 -21.09 -5.99 -19.32
N PHE A 91 -20.98 -5.20 -20.40
CA PHE A 91 -20.32 -3.89 -20.33
C PHE A 91 -21.08 -2.88 -19.46
N ARG A 92 -22.42 -2.94 -19.45
CA ARG A 92 -23.24 -2.14 -18.55
C ARG A 92 -22.97 -2.49 -17.09
N ASP A 93 -22.89 -3.77 -16.76
CA ASP A 93 -22.64 -4.23 -15.40
C ASP A 93 -21.23 -3.86 -14.93
N VAL A 94 -20.21 -4.05 -15.78
CA VAL A 94 -18.83 -3.60 -15.51
C VAL A 94 -18.79 -2.09 -15.25
N ARG A 95 -19.48 -1.30 -16.08
CA ARG A 95 -19.57 0.16 -15.87
C ARG A 95 -20.23 0.51 -14.54
N ASN A 96 -21.32 -0.16 -14.17
CA ASN A 96 -22.02 0.07 -12.91
C ASN A 96 -21.12 -0.24 -11.69
N ILE A 97 -20.32 -1.32 -11.75
CA ILE A 97 -19.34 -1.66 -10.72
C ILE A 97 -18.33 -0.52 -10.55
N PHE A 98 -17.70 -0.06 -11.64
CA PHE A 98 -16.72 1.01 -11.57
C PHE A 98 -17.32 2.33 -11.09
N GLN A 99 -18.55 2.65 -11.49
CA GLN A 99 -19.26 3.83 -10.99
C GLN A 99 -19.52 3.74 -9.49
N SER A 100 -19.96 2.58 -8.98
CA SER A 100 -20.17 2.36 -7.54
C SER A 100 -18.86 2.46 -6.74
N ILE A 101 -17.78 1.85 -7.22
CA ILE A 101 -16.44 1.98 -6.62
C ILE A 101 -16.02 3.44 -6.56
N ALA A 102 -16.13 4.16 -7.67
CA ALA A 102 -15.73 5.57 -7.76
C ALA A 102 -16.57 6.45 -6.82
N SER A 103 -17.89 6.24 -6.75
CA SER A 103 -18.77 6.96 -5.82
C SER A 103 -18.44 6.66 -4.36
N TYR A 104 -18.15 5.40 -4.02
CA TYR A 104 -17.73 5.04 -2.67
C TYR A 104 -16.41 5.70 -2.31
N LEU A 105 -15.40 5.62 -3.18
CA LEU A 105 -14.10 6.27 -2.97
C LEU A 105 -14.26 7.77 -2.82
N LYS A 106 -15.04 8.43 -3.67
CA LYS A 106 -15.28 9.87 -3.58
C LYS A 106 -15.91 10.28 -2.24
N SER A 107 -16.79 9.45 -1.70
CA SER A 107 -17.53 9.75 -0.46
C SER A 107 -16.74 9.41 0.81
N ASN A 108 -15.80 8.46 0.73
CA ASN A 108 -15.08 7.94 1.90
C ASN A 108 -13.60 8.32 1.93
N LEU A 109 -13.01 8.70 0.79
CA LEU A 109 -11.67 9.28 0.80
C LEU A 109 -11.76 10.74 1.22
N PRO A 110 -10.80 11.23 2.01
CA PRO A 110 -10.74 12.63 2.43
C PRO A 110 -10.26 13.53 1.28
N LEU A 111 -10.84 13.39 0.08
CA LEU A 111 -10.43 14.10 -1.14
C LEU A 111 -10.55 15.62 -1.00
N ASN A 112 -11.46 16.10 -0.16
CA ASN A 112 -11.67 17.52 0.13
C ASN A 112 -10.87 18.02 1.35
N ASN A 113 -10.08 17.16 1.98
CA ASN A 113 -9.26 17.57 3.11
C ASN A 113 -8.07 18.41 2.61
N SER A 114 -8.11 19.71 2.87
CA SER A 114 -7.07 20.66 2.45
C SER A 114 -5.70 20.30 3.05
N PHE A 115 -5.67 19.85 4.30
CA PHE A 115 -4.42 19.44 4.95
C PHE A 115 -3.76 18.27 4.22
N LEU A 116 -4.50 17.21 3.88
CA LEU A 116 -3.95 16.07 3.12
C LEU A 116 -3.51 16.44 1.71
N ARG A 117 -4.19 17.41 1.08
CA ARG A 117 -3.74 17.97 -0.21
C ARG A 117 -2.42 18.72 -0.04
N ASP A 118 -2.29 19.50 1.02
CA ASP A 118 -1.06 20.22 1.33
C ASP A 118 0.10 19.25 1.62
N LEU A 119 -0.14 18.09 2.26
CA LEU A 119 0.91 17.09 2.52
C LEU A 119 1.64 16.59 1.26
N LYS A 120 1.00 16.68 0.09
CA LYS A 120 1.60 16.33 -1.20
C LYS A 120 2.94 17.03 -1.44
N ILE A 121 3.09 18.25 -0.91
CA ILE A 121 4.30 19.07 -1.10
C ILE A 121 5.55 18.44 -0.47
N LEU A 122 5.38 17.50 0.46
CA LEU A 122 6.49 16.78 1.08
C LEU A 122 7.19 15.84 0.10
N GLY A 123 6.57 15.56 -1.06
CA GLY A 123 7.20 14.86 -2.16
C GLY A 123 8.35 15.70 -2.76
N PRO A 124 9.53 15.10 -3.03
CA PRO A 124 10.68 15.83 -3.58
C PRO A 124 10.41 16.59 -4.88
N SER A 125 9.43 16.15 -5.67
CA SER A 125 9.02 16.79 -6.91
C SER A 125 8.28 18.13 -6.73
N TYR A 126 7.71 18.40 -5.56
CA TYR A 126 6.99 19.65 -5.25
C TYR A 126 7.88 20.69 -4.59
N ARG A 127 9.16 20.37 -4.40
CA ARG A 127 10.15 21.25 -3.78
C ARG A 127 10.27 22.60 -4.48
N SER A 128 10.19 22.62 -5.81
CA SER A 128 10.26 23.84 -6.63
C SER A 128 8.88 24.42 -6.94
N ASP A 129 7.80 23.87 -6.38
CA ASP A 129 6.44 24.37 -6.62
C ASP A 129 6.23 25.69 -5.88
N PRO A 130 5.85 26.78 -6.57
CA PRO A 130 5.57 28.07 -5.93
C PRO A 130 4.50 27.99 -4.83
N GLN A 131 3.53 27.08 -4.96
CA GLN A 131 2.44 26.92 -3.99
C GLN A 131 2.86 26.13 -2.74
N ALA A 132 4.05 25.49 -2.76
CA ALA A 132 4.51 24.67 -1.65
C ALA A 132 4.81 25.50 -0.39
N ILE A 133 5.24 26.75 -0.55
CA ILE A 133 5.54 27.64 0.59
C ILE A 133 4.28 27.94 1.40
N ASP A 134 3.19 28.32 0.72
CA ASP A 134 1.92 28.59 1.42
C ASP A 134 1.36 27.31 2.05
N ALA A 135 1.52 26.17 1.38
CA ALA A 135 1.08 24.88 1.87
C ALA A 135 1.85 24.43 3.12
N ILE A 136 3.19 24.58 3.17
CA ILE A 136 3.97 24.17 4.36
C ILE A 136 3.62 25.03 5.58
N VAL A 137 3.34 26.32 5.38
CA VAL A 137 2.88 27.22 6.44
C VAL A 137 1.49 26.79 6.94
N ARG A 138 0.56 26.43 6.04
CA ARG A 138 -0.75 25.91 6.43
C ARG A 138 -0.63 24.61 7.23
N ILE A 139 0.25 23.69 6.83
CA ILE A 139 0.54 22.45 7.58
C ILE A 139 1.08 22.78 8.97
N GLY A 140 2.05 23.70 9.06
CA GLY A 140 2.63 24.13 10.33
C GLY A 140 1.59 24.72 11.30
N ARG A 141 0.63 25.49 10.78
CA ARG A 141 -0.47 26.06 11.58
C ARG A 141 -1.57 25.06 11.93
N PHE A 142 -1.69 23.98 11.16
CA PHE A 142 -2.75 23.00 11.34
C PHE A 142 -2.56 22.15 12.61
N ILE A 143 -1.32 21.89 13.04
CA ILE A 143 -1.02 21.06 14.22
C ILE A 143 -0.90 21.96 15.46
N PRO A 144 -1.91 22.00 16.36
CA PRO A 144 -1.92 22.93 17.48
C PRO A 144 -0.76 22.64 18.45
N GLY A 145 -0.04 23.69 18.86
CA GLY A 145 1.04 23.58 19.84
C GLY A 145 2.35 22.97 19.32
N LEU A 146 2.41 22.56 18.04
CA LEU A 146 3.66 22.03 17.48
C LEU A 146 4.69 23.14 17.21
N LEU A 147 4.26 24.23 16.59
CA LEU A 147 5.09 25.38 16.24
C LEU A 147 4.49 26.67 16.81
N SER A 148 5.34 27.50 17.41
CA SER A 148 5.04 28.87 17.79
C SER A 148 4.98 29.79 16.57
N SER A 149 4.41 31.00 16.70
CA SER A 149 4.34 31.97 15.60
C SER A 149 5.71 32.28 15.00
N ASN A 150 6.74 32.44 15.84
CA ASN A 150 8.11 32.68 15.39
C ASN A 150 8.68 31.47 14.64
N GLU A 151 8.36 30.24 15.07
CA GLU A 151 8.78 29.03 14.35
C GLU A 151 8.06 28.90 12.99
N ILE A 152 6.85 29.43 12.82
CA ILE A 152 6.17 29.43 11.52
C ILE A 152 6.89 30.33 10.50
N ASP A 153 7.39 31.49 10.95
CA ASP A 153 8.18 32.37 10.07
C ASP A 153 9.51 31.71 9.71
N LEU A 154 10.20 31.11 10.69
CA LEU A 154 11.42 30.34 10.44
C LEU A 154 11.20 29.14 9.52
N LEU A 155 10.04 28.48 9.61
CA LEU A 155 9.67 27.38 8.72
C LEU A 155 9.56 27.85 7.27
N ASN A 156 8.99 29.04 7.03
CA ASN A 156 8.91 29.64 5.71
C ASN A 156 10.31 29.84 5.12
N ASP A 157 11.20 30.46 5.90
CA ASP A 157 12.59 30.69 5.51
C ASP A 157 13.35 29.38 5.24
N GLU A 158 13.21 28.39 6.13
CA GLU A 158 13.82 27.07 5.97
C GLU A 158 13.32 26.36 4.71
N TRP A 159 12.03 26.49 4.37
CA TRP A 159 11.48 25.91 3.13
C TRP A 159 12.05 26.58 1.88
N LEU A 160 12.18 27.90 1.88
CA LEU A 160 12.80 28.65 0.78
C LEU A 160 14.26 28.27 0.58
N MET A 161 15.02 28.12 1.66
CA MET A 161 16.40 27.63 1.57
C MET A 161 16.43 26.19 1.04
N TYR A 162 15.51 25.35 1.55
CA TYR A 162 15.37 23.99 1.08
C TYR A 162 14.97 23.95 -0.39
N SER A 163 14.18 24.85 -0.96
CA SER A 163 13.73 24.77 -2.37
C SER A 163 14.85 25.00 -3.39
N ILE A 164 15.94 25.68 -2.99
CA ILE A 164 17.09 26.01 -3.84
C ILE A 164 18.35 25.18 -3.56
N GLU A 165 18.38 24.41 -2.47
CA GLU A 165 19.47 23.47 -2.14
C GLU A 165 19.87 22.51 -3.30
N THR A 166 21.15 22.21 -3.43
CA THR A 166 21.55 21.12 -4.34
C THR A 166 21.31 19.77 -3.64
N ILE A 167 20.39 18.98 -4.17
CA ILE A 167 20.06 17.64 -3.65
C ILE A 167 20.61 16.59 -4.61
N ASP A 168 21.26 15.58 -4.05
CA ASP A 168 21.81 14.46 -4.80
C ASP A 168 20.68 13.50 -5.23
N ASP A 169 20.64 13.18 -6.52
CA ASP A 169 19.66 12.27 -7.12
C ASP A 169 19.66 10.89 -6.45
N SER A 170 20.79 10.45 -5.88
CA SER A 170 20.91 9.19 -5.13
C SER A 170 20.08 9.18 -3.84
N TRP A 171 19.63 10.33 -3.34
CA TRP A 171 18.76 10.40 -2.17
C TRP A 171 17.30 10.08 -2.52
N LEU A 172 16.96 10.21 -3.81
CA LEU A 172 15.64 9.92 -4.36
C LEU A 172 15.61 8.56 -5.06
N ILE A 173 16.63 8.26 -5.86
CA ILE A 173 16.68 7.08 -6.72
C ILE A 173 17.51 5.99 -6.05
N LYS A 174 16.86 4.88 -5.70
CA LYS A 174 17.49 3.70 -5.11
C LYS A 174 18.21 2.86 -6.18
N ARG A 175 17.55 2.63 -7.31
CA ARG A 175 18.16 1.99 -8.49
C ARG A 175 17.36 2.25 -9.76
N LYS A 176 18.03 2.15 -10.89
CA LYS A 176 17.43 2.08 -12.22
C LYS A 176 17.69 0.68 -12.78
N TYR A 177 16.68 0.06 -13.35
CA TYR A 177 16.81 -1.27 -13.96
C TYR A 177 15.87 -1.39 -15.15
N ASN A 178 16.21 -2.26 -16.10
CA ASN A 178 15.33 -2.58 -17.21
C ASN A 178 14.49 -3.82 -16.87
N ASP A 179 13.21 -3.81 -17.22
CA ASP A 179 12.40 -5.02 -17.15
C ASP A 179 12.79 -6.02 -18.26
N LEU A 180 12.19 -7.20 -18.22
CA LEU A 180 12.38 -8.27 -19.21
C LEU A 180 12.04 -7.82 -20.65
N HIS A 181 11.33 -6.71 -20.82
CA HIS A 181 10.95 -6.14 -22.11
C HIS A 181 11.81 -4.93 -22.49
N GLY A 182 12.89 -4.65 -21.74
CA GLY A 182 13.80 -3.53 -22.00
C GLY A 182 13.26 -2.16 -21.60
N ARG A 183 12.16 -2.08 -20.84
CA ARG A 183 11.62 -0.81 -20.35
C ARG A 183 12.37 -0.39 -19.08
N GLU A 184 12.82 0.86 -19.03
CA GLU A 184 13.47 1.41 -17.85
C GLU A 184 12.46 1.63 -16.72
N HIS A 185 12.78 1.09 -15.55
CA HIS A 185 12.06 1.29 -14.31
C HIS A 185 12.99 1.96 -13.29
N ILE A 186 12.41 2.87 -12.52
CA ILE A 186 13.11 3.61 -11.46
C ILE A 186 12.49 3.17 -10.13
N GLU A 187 13.31 2.61 -9.26
CA GLU A 187 12.95 2.37 -7.87
C GLU A 187 13.38 3.58 -7.03
N TYR A 188 12.42 4.18 -6.34
CA TYR A 188 12.64 5.31 -5.46
C TYR A 188 12.87 4.84 -4.02
N HIS A 189 13.64 5.61 -3.26
CA HIS A 189 13.72 5.46 -1.81
C HIS A 189 12.40 5.86 -1.14
N GLU A 190 12.19 5.33 0.06
CA GLU A 190 11.10 5.75 0.94
C GLU A 190 11.22 7.24 1.29
N ILE A 191 10.07 7.89 1.48
CA ILE A 191 10.01 9.36 1.70
C ILE A 191 10.76 9.79 2.98
N ASP A 192 10.76 8.97 4.01
CA ASP A 192 11.47 9.21 5.26
C ASP A 192 12.99 9.09 5.10
N TYR A 193 13.49 8.17 4.28
CA TYR A 193 14.90 8.09 3.92
C TYR A 193 15.38 9.39 3.27
N TYR A 194 14.63 9.87 2.28
CA TYR A 194 14.90 11.15 1.61
C TYR A 194 14.98 12.31 2.61
N TRP A 195 13.94 12.47 3.45
CA TRP A 195 13.90 13.57 4.42
C TRP A 195 15.00 13.45 5.49
N ASN A 196 15.37 12.23 5.89
CA ASN A 196 16.49 12.03 6.81
C ASN A 196 17.81 12.51 6.20
N LYS A 197 18.03 12.35 4.88
CA LYS A 197 19.20 12.91 4.20
C LYS A 197 19.15 14.43 4.14
N VAL A 198 18.01 15.03 3.80
CA VAL A 198 17.83 16.50 3.83
C VAL A 198 18.14 17.06 5.23
N PHE A 199 17.65 16.41 6.29
CA PHE A 199 17.88 16.84 7.67
C PHE A 199 19.29 16.56 8.21
N SER A 200 20.11 15.82 7.47
CA SER A 200 21.53 15.63 7.80
C SER A 200 22.40 16.82 7.38
N ILE A 201 21.85 17.74 6.57
CA ILE A 201 22.56 18.95 6.14
C ILE A 201 22.75 19.89 7.35
N VAL A 202 24.01 20.25 7.60
CA VAL A 202 24.43 21.15 8.66
C VAL A 202 24.92 22.48 8.10
N ARG A 203 24.79 23.54 8.88
CA ARG A 203 25.39 24.85 8.60
C ARG A 203 26.89 24.79 8.89
N VAL A 204 27.60 25.86 8.50
CA VAL A 204 29.05 26.01 8.74
C VAL A 204 29.43 25.89 10.23
N ASN A 205 28.53 26.27 11.12
CA ASN A 205 28.72 26.18 12.57
C ASN A 205 28.35 24.79 13.16
N GLY A 206 28.06 23.79 12.33
CA GLY A 206 27.72 22.44 12.76
C GLY A 206 26.27 22.26 13.25
N HIS A 207 25.47 23.32 13.35
CA HIS A 207 24.06 23.20 13.73
C HIS A 207 23.19 22.72 12.55
N PRO A 208 22.10 21.98 12.80
CA PRO A 208 21.18 21.53 11.76
C PRO A 208 20.65 22.70 10.93
N LYS A 209 20.65 22.57 9.60
CA LYS A 209 20.19 23.65 8.71
C LYS A 209 18.69 23.88 8.77
N TYR A 210 17.91 22.79 8.90
CA TYR A 210 16.45 22.73 8.76
C TYR A 210 15.78 22.21 10.04
N SER A 211 16.01 22.86 11.18
CA SER A 211 15.52 22.39 12.48
C SER A 211 14.00 22.38 12.60
N THR A 212 13.36 23.44 12.10
CA THR A 212 11.91 23.67 12.24
C THR A 212 11.14 22.81 11.27
N LEU A 213 11.63 22.74 10.03
CA LEU A 213 11.14 21.84 8.99
C LEU A 213 11.28 20.38 9.41
N ARG A 214 12.43 19.99 9.99
CA ARG A 214 12.62 18.64 10.55
C ARG A 214 11.58 18.31 11.61
N LYS A 215 11.33 19.23 12.53
CA LYS A 215 10.33 19.05 13.59
C LYS A 215 8.94 18.85 12.98
N LEU A 216 8.53 19.67 12.02
CA LEU A 216 7.23 19.55 11.36
C LEU A 216 7.08 18.25 10.58
N VAL A 217 8.00 17.98 9.64
CA VAL A 217 7.92 16.84 8.72
C VAL A 217 7.94 15.52 9.47
N LYS A 218 8.78 15.37 10.50
CA LYS A 218 8.78 14.15 11.32
C LYS A 218 7.42 13.90 11.97
N ASN A 219 6.82 14.92 12.57
CA ASN A 219 5.51 14.77 13.21
C ASN A 219 4.43 14.41 12.20
N VAL A 220 4.43 15.04 11.02
CA VAL A 220 3.49 14.74 9.95
C VAL A 220 3.65 13.30 9.43
N LEU A 221 4.88 12.85 9.19
CA LEU A 221 5.14 11.49 8.68
C LEU A 221 4.83 10.39 9.70
N ILE A 222 4.81 10.71 11.00
CA ILE A 222 4.43 9.78 12.08
C ILE A 222 2.90 9.59 12.18
N VAL A 223 2.11 10.58 11.74
CA VAL A 223 0.64 10.44 11.70
C VAL A 223 0.29 9.46 10.58
N SER A 224 0.30 8.17 10.90
CA SER A 224 0.18 7.06 9.95
C SER A 224 -1.06 7.20 9.05
N HIS A 225 -0.87 6.93 7.76
CA HIS A 225 -1.86 7.16 6.70
C HIS A 225 -2.71 5.94 6.32
N GLY A 226 -2.88 4.96 7.22
CA GLY A 226 -3.82 3.89 6.93
C GLY A 226 -4.02 2.89 8.05
N ASN A 227 -5.23 2.34 8.10
CA ASN A 227 -5.55 1.18 8.94
C ASN A 227 -4.78 -0.08 8.52
N ALA A 228 -3.93 -0.05 7.49
CA ALA A 228 -3.26 -1.23 6.96
C ALA A 228 -2.32 -1.92 7.98
N ASP A 229 -1.60 -1.16 8.80
CA ASP A 229 -0.74 -1.73 9.85
C ASP A 229 -1.58 -2.31 11.00
N VAL A 230 -2.68 -1.63 11.34
CA VAL A 230 -3.66 -2.11 12.33
C VAL A 230 -4.37 -3.37 11.81
N GLU A 231 -4.75 -3.41 10.54
CA GLU A 231 -5.36 -4.57 9.86
C GLU A 231 -4.37 -5.72 9.71
N ARG A 232 -3.08 -5.44 9.47
CA ARG A 232 -2.01 -6.45 9.51
C ARG A 232 -1.90 -7.02 10.92
N GLY A 233 -1.88 -6.17 11.95
CA GLY A 233 -1.93 -6.60 13.36
C GLY A 233 -3.16 -7.46 13.67
N PHE A 234 -4.35 -7.09 13.17
CA PHE A 234 -5.56 -7.90 13.32
C PHE A 234 -5.50 -9.22 12.54
N SER A 235 -4.88 -9.27 11.37
CA SER A 235 -4.67 -10.51 10.64
C SER A 235 -3.70 -11.44 11.35
N THR A 236 -2.60 -10.90 11.89
CA THR A 236 -1.65 -11.65 12.72
C THR A 236 -2.35 -12.18 13.97
N ASN A 237 -3.20 -11.36 14.61
CA ASN A 237 -3.98 -11.76 15.77
C ASN A 237 -5.05 -12.79 15.41
N GLY A 238 -5.65 -12.72 14.22
CA GLY A 238 -6.55 -13.74 13.70
C GLY A 238 -5.85 -15.09 13.47
N ASN A 239 -4.56 -15.10 13.14
CA ASN A 239 -3.78 -16.34 13.07
C ASN A 239 -3.42 -16.88 14.48
N ILE A 240 -3.32 -16.02 15.48
CA ILE A 240 -3.08 -16.41 16.89
C ILE A 240 -4.37 -16.95 17.52
N LEU A 241 -5.51 -16.33 17.21
CA LEU A 241 -6.86 -16.68 17.64
C LEU A 241 -7.50 -17.64 16.63
N THR A 242 -7.04 -18.88 16.58
CA THR A 242 -7.68 -19.94 15.78
C THR A 242 -8.99 -20.42 16.41
N GLU A 243 -9.83 -21.15 15.67
CA GLU A 243 -11.10 -21.74 16.19
C GLU A 243 -10.89 -22.62 17.44
N GLU A 244 -9.69 -23.20 17.58
CA GLU A 244 -9.26 -24.02 18.72
C GLU A 244 -8.62 -23.19 19.87
N ARG A 245 -8.32 -21.89 19.64
CA ARG A 245 -7.65 -20.97 20.58
C ARG A 245 -8.42 -19.66 20.77
N THR A 246 -9.72 -19.76 21.01
CA THR A 246 -10.63 -18.61 21.13
C THR A 246 -10.62 -17.89 22.49
N LEU A 247 -10.00 -18.49 23.52
CA LEU A 247 -10.01 -17.99 24.91
C LEU A 247 -8.62 -17.52 25.39
N LEU A 248 -7.91 -16.75 24.57
CA LEU A 248 -6.67 -16.11 25.01
C LEU A 248 -6.99 -14.78 25.71
N SER A 249 -6.46 -14.61 26.92
CA SER A 249 -6.52 -13.32 27.62
C SER A 249 -5.72 -12.26 26.86
N GLU A 250 -6.07 -10.99 27.04
CA GLU A 250 -5.33 -9.86 26.45
C GLU A 250 -3.81 -9.93 26.74
N LYS A 251 -3.44 -10.29 27.97
CA LYS A 251 -2.02 -10.48 28.36
C LYS A 251 -1.34 -11.59 27.55
N SER A 252 -2.05 -12.68 27.27
CA SER A 252 -1.52 -13.79 26.48
C SER A 252 -1.33 -13.40 25.01
N ILE A 253 -2.27 -12.64 24.45
CA ILE A 253 -2.19 -12.12 23.08
C ILE A 253 -1.00 -11.17 22.96
N ASN A 254 -0.89 -10.19 23.87
CA ASN A 254 0.21 -9.23 23.88
C ASN A 254 1.58 -9.91 24.06
N GLY A 255 1.66 -10.95 24.90
CA GLY A 255 2.88 -11.74 25.08
C GLY A 255 3.28 -12.51 23.82
N LEU A 256 2.32 -13.15 23.14
CA LEU A 256 2.59 -13.85 21.88
C LEU A 256 2.98 -12.89 20.75
N GLN A 257 2.35 -11.73 20.70
CA GLN A 257 2.65 -10.70 19.71
C GLN A 257 4.07 -10.13 19.92
N ALA A 258 4.47 -9.86 21.17
CA ALA A 258 5.83 -9.43 21.49
C ALA A 258 6.90 -10.47 21.08
N ILE A 259 6.61 -11.77 21.23
CA ILE A 259 7.50 -12.84 20.76
C ILE A 259 7.57 -12.84 19.23
N TYR A 260 6.43 -12.72 18.54
CA TYR A 260 6.38 -12.70 17.09
C TYR A 260 7.14 -11.51 16.50
N ASP A 261 6.90 -10.31 17.04
CA ASP A 261 7.60 -9.08 16.64
C ASP A 261 9.10 -9.17 16.94
N GLY A 262 9.47 -9.79 18.06
CA GLY A 262 10.87 -10.05 18.41
C GLY A 262 11.56 -10.99 17.42
N VAL A 263 10.88 -12.05 16.97
CA VAL A 263 11.40 -12.96 15.93
C VAL A 263 11.52 -12.26 14.58
N GLU A 264 10.53 -11.46 14.21
CA GLU A 264 10.54 -10.69 12.97
C GLU A 264 11.74 -9.72 12.96
N TYR A 265 11.90 -8.96 14.05
CA TYR A 265 12.91 -7.91 14.17
C TYR A 265 14.34 -8.45 14.37
N LEU A 266 14.52 -9.45 15.25
CA LEU A 266 15.84 -9.99 15.60
C LEU A 266 16.29 -11.15 14.71
N GLY A 267 15.34 -11.83 14.08
CA GLY A 267 15.55 -13.06 13.32
C GLY A 267 15.16 -12.97 11.85
N ASP A 268 14.78 -11.80 11.33
CA ASP A 268 14.36 -11.63 9.93
C ASP A 268 13.26 -12.64 9.56
N GLY A 269 12.24 -12.70 10.41
CA GLY A 269 11.09 -13.62 10.30
C GLY A 269 11.40 -15.10 10.59
N SER A 270 12.61 -15.43 11.03
CA SER A 270 13.06 -16.80 11.29
C SER A 270 13.54 -16.99 12.72
N VAL A 271 12.83 -17.80 13.50
CA VAL A 271 13.14 -18.07 14.92
C VAL A 271 14.58 -18.55 15.12
N HIS A 272 15.09 -19.41 14.23
CA HIS A 272 16.43 -19.98 14.33
C HIS A 272 17.57 -18.97 14.09
N LYS A 273 17.25 -17.77 13.58
CA LYS A 273 18.22 -16.69 13.38
C LYS A 273 18.27 -15.71 14.56
N VAL A 274 17.32 -15.78 15.48
CA VAL A 274 17.31 -14.93 16.69
C VAL A 274 18.48 -15.33 17.58
N LYS A 275 19.46 -14.45 17.74
CA LYS A 275 20.58 -14.67 18.65
C LYS A 275 20.10 -14.57 20.09
N ILE A 276 20.14 -15.68 20.82
CA ILE A 276 19.90 -15.69 22.26
C ILE A 276 21.24 -15.42 22.94
N ASP A 277 21.43 -14.20 23.40
CA ASP A 277 22.60 -13.85 24.21
C ASP A 277 22.44 -14.45 25.62
N ASN A 278 23.37 -15.34 26.00
CA ASN A 278 23.40 -16.05 27.29
C ASN A 278 23.77 -15.17 28.49
N TYR A 279 23.22 -13.95 28.60
CA TYR A 279 23.59 -13.02 29.68
C TYR A 279 22.89 -13.26 31.03
N TYR A 280 21.96 -14.23 31.13
CA TYR A 280 21.20 -14.48 32.37
C TYR A 280 21.48 -15.81 33.08
N TRP A 281 22.53 -16.54 32.69
CA TRP A 281 23.00 -17.75 33.41
C TRP A 281 24.37 -17.53 34.06
N ARG A 282 24.58 -16.38 34.71
CA ARG A 282 25.65 -16.24 35.71
C ARG A 282 25.04 -16.36 37.09
N ASN A 283 25.19 -17.55 37.67
CA ASN A 283 25.02 -17.85 39.09
C ASN A 283 25.83 -16.88 39.95
#